data_AF-A0A6J6ERS1-F1
#
_entry.id   AF-A0A6J6ERS1-F1
#
_cell.length_a   1.000
_cell.length_b   1.000
_cell.length_c   1.000
_cell.angle_alpha   90.00
_cell.angle_beta   90.00
_cell.angle_gamma   90.00
#
_symmetry.space_group_name_H-M   'P 1'
#
loop_
_entity.id
_entity.type
_entity.pdbx_description
1 polymer ?
#
loop_
_entity_poly.entity_id
_entity_poly.type
_entity_poly.pdbx_seq_one_letter_code
_entity_poly.pdbx_strand_id
1 'polypeptide(L)'
;MPEAADESDPKAIETARRVLRSASSVAVLTGAGISTDSGIPDFRGPNGVWTRNPEAEKRSTIQHYLADPQVRRDAWQIRLESDMFTASPNDGHRALVDLERSGRLHTLVTQNIDGLHVIAGSSPDNVVEIHGTVHRWECVDCGARGPMEEALDRVRAGDPDPPCLICGGIMKSATIMFGQSLVAADLMRAEIAATEADVLLAVGTSLMVYPIAGMVQVALEAGRSVVIVNAESTPFDPQATVVVQGSASAILPAIL
;
A
#
# COMPACT_ATOMS: atom_id res chain seq x y z
N MET A 1 -4.94 -23.35 -20.64
CA MET A 1 -6.37 -23.08 -20.36
C MET A 1 -6.53 -21.58 -20.52
N PRO A 2 -7.50 -21.08 -21.31
CA PRO A 2 -7.63 -19.64 -21.48
C PRO A 2 -8.11 -19.02 -20.15
N GLU A 3 -7.38 -18.01 -19.70
CA GLU A 3 -7.76 -17.16 -18.56
C GLU A 3 -9.14 -16.56 -18.83
N ALA A 4 -10.04 -16.64 -17.86
CA ALA A 4 -11.31 -15.95 -17.93
C ALA A 4 -11.01 -14.45 -18.03
N ALA A 5 -11.36 -13.83 -19.16
CA ALA A 5 -11.42 -12.39 -19.24
C ALA A 5 -12.34 -11.92 -18.11
N ASP A 6 -11.77 -11.12 -17.21
CA ASP A 6 -12.41 -10.45 -16.09
C ASP A 6 -13.46 -9.46 -16.65
N GLU A 7 -14.64 -9.95 -17.01
CA GLU A 7 -15.76 -9.11 -17.46
C GLU A 7 -16.37 -8.40 -16.26
N SER A 8 -15.68 -7.35 -15.80
CA SER A 8 -16.21 -6.36 -14.87
C SER A 8 -17.56 -5.82 -15.36
N ASP A 9 -18.56 -5.69 -14.47
CA ASP A 9 -19.91 -5.21 -14.83
C ASP A 9 -19.85 -3.82 -15.50
N PRO A 10 -20.24 -3.70 -16.80
CA PRO A 10 -20.19 -2.44 -17.52
C PRO A 10 -21.02 -1.32 -16.86
N LYS A 11 -22.10 -1.68 -16.17
CA LYS A 11 -22.95 -0.72 -15.45
C LYS A 11 -22.26 -0.17 -14.21
N ALA A 12 -21.49 -1.02 -13.51
CA ALA A 12 -20.68 -0.61 -12.38
C ALA A 12 -19.56 0.33 -12.83
N ILE A 13 -18.85 0.00 -13.92
CA ILE A 13 -17.83 0.87 -14.54
C ILE A 13 -18.40 2.25 -14.87
N GLU A 14 -19.54 2.30 -15.59
CA GLU A 14 -20.10 3.58 -15.99
C GLU A 14 -20.59 4.40 -14.77
N THR A 15 -21.11 3.73 -13.75
CA THR A 15 -21.49 4.39 -12.49
C THR A 15 -20.26 4.96 -11.78
N ALA A 16 -19.18 4.19 -11.64
CA ALA A 16 -17.93 4.64 -11.04
C ALA A 16 -17.33 5.82 -11.81
N ARG A 17 -17.28 5.73 -13.15
CA ARG A 17 -16.81 6.81 -14.03
C ARG A 17 -17.64 8.08 -13.82
N ARG A 18 -18.97 7.98 -13.76
CA ARG A 18 -19.84 9.14 -13.54
C ARG A 18 -19.59 9.80 -12.18
N VAL A 19 -19.52 9.00 -11.11
CA VAL A 19 -19.23 9.50 -9.75
C VAL A 19 -17.87 10.18 -9.73
N LEU A 20 -16.83 9.50 -10.21
CA LEU A 20 -15.48 10.03 -10.25
C LEU A 20 -15.42 11.30 -11.08
N ARG A 21 -15.88 11.33 -12.34
CA ARG A 21 -15.83 12.54 -13.20
C ARG A 21 -16.58 13.75 -12.64
N SER A 22 -17.56 13.56 -11.78
CA SER A 22 -18.28 14.66 -11.12
C SER A 22 -17.53 15.24 -9.91
N ALA A 23 -16.55 14.52 -9.35
CA ALA A 23 -15.74 14.95 -8.23
C ALA A 23 -14.67 15.95 -8.65
N SER A 24 -14.54 17.04 -7.90
CA SER A 24 -13.42 17.98 -8.05
C SER A 24 -12.22 17.57 -7.19
N SER A 25 -12.45 16.78 -6.15
CA SER A 25 -11.45 16.30 -5.20
C SER A 25 -11.65 14.81 -4.88
N VAL A 26 -10.60 14.00 -5.08
CA VAL A 26 -10.62 12.54 -4.88
C VAL A 26 -9.52 12.13 -3.91
N ALA A 27 -9.90 11.51 -2.79
CA ALA A 27 -8.96 10.80 -1.92
C ALA A 27 -8.83 9.36 -2.41
N VAL A 28 -7.62 8.82 -2.41
CA VAL A 28 -7.35 7.45 -2.86
C VAL A 28 -6.79 6.64 -1.71
N LEU A 29 -7.30 5.43 -1.50
CA LEU A 29 -6.75 4.44 -0.59
C LEU A 29 -6.33 3.19 -1.38
N THR A 30 -5.04 2.88 -1.44
CA THR A 30 -4.56 1.68 -2.14
C THR A 30 -4.07 0.60 -1.18
N GLY A 31 -4.18 -0.66 -1.60
CA GLY A 31 -3.56 -1.82 -0.96
C GLY A 31 -2.82 -2.70 -1.96
N ALA A 32 -2.39 -3.89 -1.51
CA ALA A 32 -1.46 -4.73 -2.25
C ALA A 32 -2.01 -5.19 -3.62
N GLY A 33 -3.34 -5.27 -3.76
CA GLY A 33 -4.01 -5.61 -5.01
C GLY A 33 -3.76 -4.65 -6.17
N ILE A 34 -3.34 -3.40 -5.92
CA ILE A 34 -2.94 -2.51 -7.02
C ILE A 34 -1.57 -2.92 -7.61
N SER A 35 -0.74 -3.62 -6.86
CA SER A 35 0.63 -4.00 -7.23
C SER A 35 0.74 -5.43 -7.77
N THR A 36 -0.36 -6.19 -7.85
CA THR A 36 -0.34 -7.59 -8.32
C THR A 36 0.10 -7.71 -9.77
N ASP A 37 -0.37 -6.82 -10.65
CA ASP A 37 0.02 -6.79 -12.06
C ASP A 37 1.44 -6.24 -12.26
N SER A 38 2.06 -5.72 -11.19
CA SER A 38 3.49 -5.38 -11.15
C SER A 38 4.37 -6.56 -10.69
N GLY A 39 3.79 -7.75 -10.51
CA GLY A 39 4.50 -8.96 -10.08
C GLY A 39 4.69 -9.07 -8.57
N ILE A 40 4.18 -8.12 -7.77
CA ILE A 40 4.25 -8.17 -6.32
C ILE A 40 3.02 -8.93 -5.80
N PRO A 41 3.18 -10.09 -5.13
CA PRO A 41 2.03 -10.83 -4.61
C PRO A 41 1.31 -10.02 -3.53
N ASP A 42 -0.01 -10.15 -3.47
CA ASP A 42 -0.77 -9.62 -2.35
C ASP A 42 -0.51 -10.42 -1.06
N PHE A 43 -1.18 -10.06 0.03
CA PHE A 43 -1.00 -10.75 1.31
C PHE A 43 -2.02 -11.86 1.56
N ARG A 44 -3.24 -11.77 1.02
CA ARG A 44 -4.40 -12.57 1.44
C ARG A 44 -5.21 -13.23 0.32
N GLY A 45 -4.96 -12.88 -0.94
CA GLY A 45 -5.61 -13.53 -2.08
C GLY A 45 -5.15 -14.98 -2.23
N PRO A 46 -5.57 -15.69 -3.30
CA PRO A 46 -5.25 -17.10 -3.52
C PRO A 46 -3.74 -17.38 -3.55
N ASN A 47 -2.95 -16.37 -3.94
CA ASN A 47 -1.50 -16.42 -4.01
C ASN A 47 -0.81 -15.60 -2.90
N GLY A 48 -1.56 -15.16 -1.90
CA GLY A 48 -1.12 -14.21 -0.90
C GLY A 48 -0.03 -14.73 0.04
N VAL A 49 0.89 -13.85 0.44
CA VAL A 49 2.04 -14.18 1.29
C VAL A 49 1.62 -14.87 2.59
N TRP A 50 0.58 -14.40 3.27
CA TRP A 50 0.11 -14.96 4.54
C TRP A 50 -0.73 -16.23 4.34
N THR A 51 -1.47 -16.31 3.24
CA THR A 51 -2.19 -17.54 2.84
C THR A 51 -1.21 -18.70 2.66
N ARG A 52 0.00 -18.43 2.17
CA ARG A 52 1.04 -19.43 1.90
C ARG A 52 2.01 -19.66 3.05
N ASN A 53 2.22 -18.68 3.95
CA ASN A 53 3.21 -18.80 5.01
C ASN A 53 2.81 -18.03 6.30
N PRO A 54 2.17 -18.70 7.28
CA PRO A 54 1.86 -18.10 8.58
C PRO A 54 3.09 -17.59 9.36
N GLU A 55 4.27 -18.20 9.18
CA GLU A 55 5.52 -17.73 9.81
C GLU A 55 6.01 -16.39 9.24
N ALA A 56 5.51 -15.96 8.07
CA ALA A 56 5.79 -14.63 7.53
C ALA A 56 5.17 -13.50 8.37
N GLU A 57 4.08 -13.78 9.10
CA GLU A 57 3.47 -12.84 10.04
C GLU A 57 4.39 -12.55 11.23
N LYS A 58 5.05 -13.60 11.77
CA LYS A 58 6.01 -13.43 12.89
C LYS A 58 7.18 -12.54 12.51
N ARG A 59 7.76 -12.72 11.31
CA ARG A 59 8.84 -11.85 10.79
C ARG A 59 8.40 -10.40 10.58
N SER A 60 7.09 -10.17 10.46
CA SER A 60 6.48 -8.87 10.26
C SER A 60 5.91 -8.28 11.55
N THR A 61 6.16 -8.90 12.72
CA THR A 61 5.76 -8.42 14.04
C THR A 61 6.95 -7.82 14.77
N ILE A 62 6.82 -6.59 15.27
CA ILE A 62 7.96 -5.83 15.82
C ILE A 62 8.59 -6.54 17.04
N GLN A 63 7.78 -7.15 17.91
CA GLN A 63 8.27 -7.80 19.12
C GLN A 63 9.18 -9.00 18.79
N HIS A 64 8.79 -9.83 17.82
CA HIS A 64 9.62 -10.96 17.38
C HIS A 64 10.92 -10.49 16.72
N TYR A 65 10.85 -9.42 15.91
CA TYR A 65 12.02 -8.86 15.23
C TYR A 65 13.06 -8.33 16.23
N LEU A 66 12.62 -7.63 17.29
CA LEU A 66 13.51 -7.11 18.32
C LEU A 66 14.09 -8.21 19.21
N ALA A 67 13.30 -9.25 19.50
CA ALA A 67 13.70 -10.32 20.42
C ALA A 67 14.71 -11.31 19.83
N ASP A 68 14.67 -11.59 18.52
CA ASP A 68 15.42 -12.69 17.91
C ASP A 68 16.36 -12.24 16.78
N PRO A 69 17.70 -12.31 16.96
CA PRO A 69 18.67 -12.02 15.91
C PRO A 69 18.58 -12.93 14.68
N GLN A 70 18.09 -14.17 14.81
CA GLN A 70 17.90 -15.05 13.65
C GLN A 70 16.75 -14.54 12.78
N VAL A 71 15.64 -14.10 13.38
CA VAL A 71 14.52 -13.47 12.66
C VAL A 71 15.00 -12.26 11.86
N ARG A 72 15.90 -11.44 12.43
CA ARG A 72 16.47 -10.28 11.73
C ARG A 72 17.36 -10.69 10.57
N ARG A 73 18.26 -11.66 10.78
CA ARG A 73 19.13 -12.20 9.73
C ARG A 73 18.31 -12.74 8.55
N ASP A 74 17.29 -13.53 8.84
CA ASP A 74 16.41 -14.08 7.80
C ASP A 74 15.67 -12.96 7.05
N ALA A 75 15.19 -11.94 7.75
CA ALA A 75 14.54 -10.79 7.13
C ALA A 75 15.50 -10.00 6.22
N TRP A 76 16.77 -9.85 6.58
CA TRP A 76 17.79 -9.24 5.72
C TRP A 76 18.08 -10.08 4.47
N GLN A 77 18.16 -11.40 4.61
CA GLN A 77 18.33 -12.30 3.45
C GLN A 77 17.14 -12.23 2.49
N ILE A 78 15.91 -12.26 3.01
CA ILE A 78 14.69 -12.13 2.18
C ILE A 78 14.68 -10.80 1.40
N ARG A 79 15.18 -9.71 1.99
CA ARG A 79 15.25 -8.41 1.31
C ARG A 79 16.22 -8.42 0.13
N LEU A 80 17.34 -9.15 0.22
CA LEU A 80 18.28 -9.27 -0.90
C LEU A 80 17.64 -9.90 -2.15
N GLU A 81 16.64 -10.77 -1.93
CA GLU A 81 15.94 -11.52 -2.98
C GLU A 81 14.57 -10.93 -3.33
N SER A 82 14.19 -9.78 -2.76
CA SER A 82 12.83 -9.26 -2.90
C SER A 82 12.60 -8.58 -4.25
N ASP A 83 11.59 -9.08 -4.98
CA ASP A 83 11.12 -8.47 -6.23
C ASP A 83 10.58 -7.04 -6.06
N MET A 84 10.29 -6.60 -4.83
CA MET A 84 9.82 -5.22 -4.57
C MET A 84 10.85 -4.16 -5.00
N PHE A 85 12.14 -4.49 -5.06
CA PHE A 85 13.17 -3.55 -5.50
C PHE A 85 13.32 -3.44 -7.02
N THR A 86 12.77 -4.40 -7.78
CA THR A 86 12.89 -4.48 -9.24
C THR A 86 11.54 -4.34 -9.96
N ALA A 87 10.43 -4.44 -9.22
CA ALA A 87 9.09 -4.23 -9.73
C ALA A 87 8.92 -2.85 -10.38
N SER A 88 8.11 -2.81 -11.44
CA SER A 88 7.79 -1.59 -12.18
C SER A 88 6.29 -1.26 -12.05
N PRO A 89 5.91 0.03 -12.03
CA PRO A 89 4.51 0.42 -11.96
C PRO A 89 3.69 -0.13 -13.13
N ASN A 90 2.43 -0.48 -12.87
CA ASN A 90 1.46 -0.91 -13.89
C ASN A 90 0.51 0.24 -14.31
N ASP A 91 -0.49 -0.07 -15.13
CA ASP A 91 -1.44 0.92 -15.64
C ASP A 91 -2.35 1.51 -14.56
N GLY A 92 -2.60 0.78 -13.47
CA GLY A 92 -3.35 1.29 -12.33
C GLY A 92 -2.61 2.44 -11.64
N HIS A 93 -1.30 2.29 -11.42
CA HIS A 93 -0.46 3.35 -10.86
C HIS A 93 -0.40 4.56 -11.79
N ARG A 94 -0.21 4.33 -13.09
CA ARG A 94 -0.17 5.41 -14.11
C ARG A 94 -1.49 6.20 -14.16
N ALA A 95 -2.64 5.53 -14.05
CA ALA A 95 -3.94 6.18 -14.02
C ALA A 95 -4.08 7.13 -12.81
N LEU A 96 -3.50 6.78 -11.65
CA LEU A 96 -3.50 7.66 -10.48
C LEU A 96 -2.57 8.87 -10.64
N VAL A 97 -1.47 8.74 -11.39
CA VAL A 97 -0.63 9.88 -11.79
C VAL A 97 -1.40 10.83 -12.71
N ASP A 98 -2.19 10.30 -13.64
CA ASP A 98 -3.02 11.14 -14.52
C ASP A 98 -4.15 11.84 -13.73
N LEU A 99 -4.74 11.18 -12.73
CA LEU A 99 -5.67 11.81 -11.79
C LEU A 99 -4.99 12.98 -11.04
N GLU A 100 -3.76 12.80 -10.56
CA GLU A 100 -2.99 13.85 -9.92
C GLU A 100 -2.72 15.03 -10.86
N ARG A 101 -2.26 14.75 -12.08
CA ARG A 101 -1.98 15.76 -13.11
C ARG A 101 -3.22 16.55 -13.53
N SER A 102 -4.41 15.96 -13.40
CA SER A 102 -5.67 16.66 -13.63
C SER A 102 -6.02 17.69 -12.54
N GLY A 103 -5.26 17.73 -11.44
CA GLY A 103 -5.48 18.63 -10.30
C GLY A 103 -6.61 18.17 -9.36
N ARG A 104 -7.05 16.91 -9.48
CA ARG A 104 -8.22 16.39 -8.76
C ARG A 104 -7.87 15.38 -7.67
N LEU A 105 -6.62 14.92 -7.61
CA LEU A 105 -6.14 14.12 -6.47
C LEU A 105 -6.03 15.02 -5.24
N HIS A 106 -6.70 14.64 -4.14
CA HIS A 106 -6.51 15.27 -2.83
C HIS A 106 -5.28 14.69 -2.13
N THR A 107 -5.33 13.38 -1.84
CA THR A 107 -4.25 12.63 -1.21
C THR A 107 -4.33 11.18 -1.66
N LEU A 108 -3.20 10.57 -1.96
CA LEU A 108 -3.05 9.15 -2.20
C LEU A 108 -2.47 8.49 -0.94
N VAL A 109 -3.31 7.76 -0.22
CA VAL A 109 -2.90 6.97 0.93
C VAL A 109 -2.67 5.54 0.48
N THR A 110 -1.48 5.01 0.70
CA THR A 110 -1.14 3.64 0.33
C THR A 110 -0.76 2.82 1.55
N GLN A 111 -1.34 1.62 1.63
CA GLN A 111 -0.92 0.58 2.57
C GLN A 111 0.34 -0.14 2.11
N ASN A 112 0.74 0.04 0.85
CA ASN A 112 1.88 -0.63 0.27
C ASN A 112 3.17 0.04 0.71
N ILE A 113 4.21 -0.77 0.79
CA ILE A 113 5.56 -0.38 1.19
C ILE A 113 6.53 -0.38 0.00
N ASP A 114 6.02 -0.71 -1.20
CA ASP A 114 6.80 -0.95 -2.43
C ASP A 114 7.31 0.33 -3.11
N GLY A 115 6.77 1.49 -2.76
CA GLY A 115 7.13 2.78 -3.36
C GLY A 115 6.67 2.98 -4.81
N LEU A 116 5.86 2.08 -5.37
CA LEU A 116 5.51 2.10 -6.80
C LEU A 116 4.73 3.34 -7.23
N HIS A 117 3.95 3.96 -6.35
CA HIS A 117 3.27 5.23 -6.64
C HIS A 117 4.25 6.36 -6.93
N VAL A 118 5.28 6.52 -6.09
CA VAL A 118 6.32 7.53 -6.30
C VAL A 118 7.15 7.19 -7.54
N ILE A 119 7.48 5.92 -7.75
CA ILE A 119 8.20 5.45 -8.95
C ILE A 119 7.38 5.70 -10.23
N ALA A 120 6.05 5.59 -10.17
CA ALA A 120 5.15 5.89 -11.29
C ALA A 120 5.13 7.38 -11.65
N GLY A 121 5.48 8.24 -10.69
CA GLY A 121 5.54 9.69 -10.86
C GLY A 121 4.52 10.46 -10.02
N SER A 122 3.86 9.84 -9.03
CA SER A 122 3.07 10.59 -8.07
C SER A 122 3.96 11.49 -7.21
N SER A 123 3.50 12.70 -6.90
CA SER A 123 4.28 13.59 -6.04
C SER A 123 4.42 13.01 -4.64
N PRO A 124 5.64 12.92 -4.06
CA PRO A 124 5.83 12.49 -2.68
C PRO A 124 5.01 13.29 -1.67
N ASP A 125 4.72 14.57 -1.95
CA ASP A 125 3.92 15.42 -1.06
C ASP A 125 2.44 15.01 -1.03
N ASN A 126 1.95 14.40 -2.11
CA ASN A 126 0.57 13.93 -2.24
C ASN A 126 0.39 12.46 -1.82
N VAL A 127 1.49 11.76 -1.53
CA VAL A 127 1.47 10.35 -1.11
C VAL A 127 1.64 10.24 0.41
N VAL A 128 0.83 9.38 1.01
CA VAL A 128 0.97 8.92 2.40
C VAL A 128 1.29 7.42 2.36
N GLU A 129 2.56 7.07 2.53
CA GLU A 129 2.98 5.68 2.75
C GLU A 129 2.68 5.27 4.20
N ILE A 130 1.43 4.94 4.50
CA ILE A 130 0.94 4.78 5.89
C ILE A 130 1.69 3.69 6.66
N HIS A 131 2.21 2.68 5.95
CA HIS A 131 3.02 1.60 6.51
C HIS A 131 4.52 1.78 6.26
N GLY A 132 4.97 2.99 5.91
CA GLY A 132 6.35 3.27 5.57
C GLY A 132 6.81 2.63 4.27
N THR A 133 8.12 2.41 4.12
CA THR A 133 8.72 2.05 2.82
C THR A 133 9.85 1.02 2.97
N VAL A 134 9.98 0.13 1.98
CA VAL A 134 11.11 -0.82 1.89
C VAL A 134 12.39 -0.17 1.38
N HIS A 135 12.30 1.01 0.77
CA HIS A 135 13.46 1.68 0.14
C HIS A 135 14.38 2.37 1.14
N ARG A 136 14.04 2.33 2.44
CA ARG A 136 14.85 2.91 3.51
C ARG A 136 14.98 1.96 4.68
N TRP A 137 16.11 2.03 5.37
CA TRP A 137 16.27 1.46 6.70
C TRP A 137 16.03 2.53 7.77
N GLU A 138 15.70 2.07 8.97
CA GLU A 138 15.66 2.90 10.18
C GLU A 138 16.24 2.18 11.39
N CYS A 139 16.88 2.93 12.29
CA CYS A 139 17.31 2.44 13.59
C CYS A 139 16.18 2.62 14.61
N VAL A 140 15.86 1.55 15.33
CA VAL A 140 14.76 1.56 16.30
C VAL A 140 15.08 2.38 17.57
N ASP A 141 16.37 2.56 17.87
CA ASP A 141 16.80 3.22 19.10
C ASP A 141 17.03 4.72 18.92
N CYS A 142 17.79 5.12 17.89
CA CYS A 142 18.14 6.53 17.66
C CYS A 142 17.36 7.21 16.53
N GLY A 143 16.52 6.47 15.80
CA GLY A 143 15.72 7.02 14.69
C GLY A 143 16.52 7.39 13.45
N ALA A 144 17.82 7.06 13.39
CA ALA A 144 18.63 7.26 12.18
C ALA A 144 18.00 6.51 10.99
N ARG A 145 18.06 7.11 9.79
CA ARG A 145 17.47 6.55 8.57
C ARG A 145 18.41 6.74 7.39
N GLY A 146 18.35 5.82 6.43
CA GLY A 146 19.14 5.89 5.20
C GLY A 146 18.57 5.01 4.09
N PRO A 147 19.13 5.11 2.87
CA PRO A 147 18.77 4.24 1.74
C PRO A 147 18.96 2.76 2.09
N MET A 148 17.97 1.93 1.75
CA MET A 148 18.00 0.48 2.03
C MET A 148 19.27 -0.19 1.46
N GLU A 149 19.72 0.23 0.29
CA GLU A 149 20.89 -0.34 -0.39
C GLU A 149 22.16 -0.28 0.46
N GLU A 150 22.35 0.77 1.26
CA GLU A 150 23.51 0.88 2.17
C GLU A 150 23.52 -0.24 3.22
N ALA A 151 22.34 -0.64 3.71
CA ALA A 151 22.22 -1.75 4.63
C ALA A 151 22.42 -3.09 3.92
N LEU A 152 21.85 -3.26 2.71
CA LEU A 152 21.98 -4.47 1.92
C LEU A 152 23.42 -4.73 1.48
N ASP A 153 24.20 -3.69 1.15
CA ASP A 153 25.62 -3.82 0.83
C ASP A 153 26.44 -4.38 2.00
N ARG A 154 26.10 -4.00 3.23
CA ARG A 154 26.72 -4.56 4.44
C ARG A 154 26.37 -6.03 4.61
N VAL A 155 25.12 -6.40 4.35
CA VAL A 155 24.69 -7.81 4.37
C VAL A 155 25.46 -8.63 3.34
N ARG A 156 25.60 -8.14 2.11
CA ARG A 156 26.39 -8.78 1.05
C ARG A 156 27.88 -8.88 1.40
N ALA A 157 28.40 -7.93 2.17
CA ALA A 157 29.77 -7.94 2.68
C ALA A 157 30.00 -8.88 3.88
N GLY A 158 28.97 -9.59 4.35
CA GLY A 158 29.07 -10.58 5.41
C GLY A 158 28.65 -10.12 6.80
N ASP A 159 27.96 -8.98 6.92
CA ASP A 159 27.31 -8.51 8.15
C ASP A 159 25.81 -8.89 8.13
N PRO A 160 25.40 -10.09 8.57
CA PRO A 160 24.06 -10.61 8.32
C PRO A 160 22.94 -9.89 9.10
N ASP A 161 23.28 -9.12 10.14
CA ASP A 161 22.34 -8.30 10.93
C ASP A 161 23.00 -6.95 11.25
N PRO A 162 23.07 -6.02 10.27
CA PRO A 162 23.88 -4.83 10.39
C PRO A 162 23.40 -3.91 11.52
N PRO A 163 24.23 -3.60 12.54
CA PRO A 163 23.87 -2.63 13.58
C PRO A 163 23.92 -1.20 13.03
N CYS A 164 23.22 -0.29 13.70
CA CYS A 164 23.26 1.13 13.39
C CYS A 164 24.68 1.68 13.57
N LEU A 165 25.20 2.38 12.55
CA LEU A 165 26.54 2.97 12.60
C LEU A 165 26.64 4.19 13.55
N ILE A 166 25.50 4.73 14.01
CA ILE A 166 25.46 5.88 14.92
C ILE A 166 25.45 5.44 16.39
N CYS A 167 24.58 4.49 16.76
CA CYS A 167 24.39 4.09 18.15
C CYS A 167 24.63 2.60 18.45
N GLY A 168 24.91 1.77 17.45
CA GLY A 168 25.01 0.30 17.58
C GLY A 168 23.65 -0.41 17.71
N GLY A 169 22.55 0.32 17.68
CA GLY A 169 21.19 -0.19 17.84
C GLY A 169 20.69 -1.06 16.68
N ILE A 170 19.51 -1.66 16.84
CA ILE A 170 18.93 -2.54 15.83
C ILE A 170 18.45 -1.71 14.64
N MET A 171 18.82 -2.14 13.43
CA MET A 171 18.27 -1.61 12.17
C MET A 171 17.15 -2.51 11.66
N LYS A 172 16.14 -1.89 11.06
CA LYS A 172 15.07 -2.57 10.32
C LYS A 172 14.73 -1.81 9.06
N SER A 173 13.88 -2.37 8.20
CA SER A 173 13.23 -1.59 7.15
C SER A 173 12.41 -0.46 7.78
N ALA A 174 12.34 0.69 7.13
CA ALA A 174 11.53 1.83 7.53
C ALA A 174 10.03 1.63 7.28
N THR A 175 9.57 0.38 7.39
CA THR A 175 8.18 -0.04 7.32
C THR A 175 7.59 -0.16 8.72
N ILE A 176 6.29 0.04 8.85
CA ILE A 176 5.57 -0.22 10.10
C ILE A 176 5.23 -1.70 10.17
N MET A 177 5.67 -2.35 11.25
CA MET A 177 5.42 -3.77 11.52
C MET A 177 4.16 -3.95 12.37
N PHE A 178 3.57 -5.15 12.37
CA PHE A 178 2.50 -5.46 13.31
C PHE A 178 2.96 -5.25 14.75
N GLY A 179 2.09 -4.63 15.56
CA GLY A 179 2.39 -4.26 16.93
C GLY A 179 3.15 -2.93 17.08
N GLN A 180 3.51 -2.26 15.98
CA GLN A 180 4.05 -0.90 15.97
C GLN A 180 2.94 0.10 15.63
N SER A 181 2.95 1.28 16.27
CA SER A 181 2.02 2.35 15.96
C SER A 181 2.31 2.95 14.58
N LEU A 182 1.26 3.27 13.84
CA LEU A 182 1.38 4.13 12.66
C LEU A 182 1.81 5.54 13.07
N VAL A 183 2.34 6.29 12.11
CA VAL A 183 2.70 7.69 12.31
C VAL A 183 1.42 8.53 12.47
N ALA A 184 1.27 9.20 13.60
CA ALA A 184 0.05 9.95 13.93
C ALA A 184 -0.26 11.07 12.91
N ALA A 185 0.77 11.74 12.39
CA ALA A 185 0.60 12.77 11.37
C ALA A 185 0.06 12.20 10.05
N ASP A 186 0.51 11.00 9.65
CA ASP A 186 0.05 10.33 8.44
C ASP A 186 -1.38 9.81 8.58
N LEU A 187 -1.76 9.31 9.77
CA LEU A 187 -3.14 8.98 10.09
C LEU A 187 -4.06 10.19 9.99
N MET A 188 -3.64 11.31 10.58
CA MET A 188 -4.40 12.56 10.51
C MET A 188 -4.57 13.03 9.06
N ARG A 189 -3.51 12.95 8.23
CA ARG A 189 -3.61 13.26 6.79
C ARG A 189 -4.61 12.34 6.08
N ALA A 190 -4.61 11.05 6.38
CA ALA A 190 -5.54 10.09 5.80
C ALA A 190 -7.01 10.39 6.20
N GLU A 191 -7.26 10.70 7.47
CA GLU A 191 -8.58 11.07 7.98
C GLU A 191 -9.08 12.39 7.36
N ILE A 192 -8.23 13.41 7.26
CA ILE A 192 -8.54 14.68 6.59
C ILE A 192 -8.93 14.43 5.13
N ALA A 193 -8.14 13.63 4.40
CA ALA A 193 -8.42 13.29 3.01
C ALA A 193 -9.79 12.61 2.83
N ALA A 194 -10.10 11.62 3.68
CA ALA A 194 -11.39 10.95 3.67
C ALA A 194 -12.57 11.88 4.02
N THR A 195 -12.34 12.88 4.87
CA THR A 195 -13.36 13.84 5.31
C THR A 195 -13.62 14.93 4.27
N GLU A 196 -12.57 15.44 3.63
CA GLU A 196 -12.63 16.64 2.77
C GLU A 196 -12.88 16.32 1.29
N ALA A 197 -12.41 15.17 0.79
CA ALA A 197 -12.61 14.81 -0.61
C ALA A 197 -14.09 14.55 -0.94
N ASP A 198 -14.48 14.78 -2.19
CA ASP A 198 -15.86 14.49 -2.66
C ASP A 198 -16.10 12.98 -2.75
N VAL A 199 -15.04 12.23 -3.11
CA VAL A 199 -15.03 10.79 -3.31
C VAL A 199 -13.81 10.17 -2.65
N LEU A 200 -14.02 9.07 -1.92
CA LEU A 200 -12.96 8.12 -1.57
C LEU A 200 -12.94 6.98 -2.60
N LEU A 201 -11.80 6.80 -3.26
CA LEU A 201 -11.53 5.70 -4.17
C LEU A 201 -10.63 4.66 -3.48
N ALA A 202 -11.19 3.53 -3.04
CA ALA A 202 -10.43 2.43 -2.48
C ALA A 202 -10.05 1.42 -3.58
N VAL A 203 -8.77 1.08 -3.71
CA VAL A 203 -8.25 0.26 -4.81
C VAL A 203 -7.38 -0.88 -4.29
N GLY A 204 -7.69 -2.10 -4.70
CA GLY A 204 -6.81 -3.26 -4.47
C GLY A 204 -6.56 -3.52 -2.98
N THR A 205 -7.55 -3.29 -2.12
CA THR A 205 -7.42 -3.47 -0.67
C THR A 205 -8.58 -4.30 -0.14
N SER A 206 -8.27 -5.22 0.78
CA SER A 206 -9.29 -6.02 1.47
C SER A 206 -10.10 -5.20 2.48
N LEU A 207 -9.63 -4.00 2.83
CA LEU A 207 -10.23 -3.13 3.85
C LEU A 207 -10.43 -3.83 5.21
N MET A 208 -9.49 -4.71 5.57
CA MET A 208 -9.50 -5.44 6.85
C MET A 208 -8.44 -4.95 7.85
N VAL A 209 -7.45 -4.19 7.39
CA VAL A 209 -6.32 -3.76 8.22
C VAL A 209 -6.67 -2.44 8.89
N TYR A 210 -6.81 -2.47 10.21
CA TYR A 210 -7.04 -1.27 11.01
C TYR A 210 -5.72 -0.67 11.51
N PRO A 211 -5.69 0.66 11.71
CA PRO A 211 -6.81 1.61 11.62
C PRO A 211 -7.17 2.09 10.21
N ILE A 212 -6.35 1.81 9.19
CA ILE A 212 -6.47 2.47 7.88
C ILE A 212 -7.74 2.11 7.08
N ALA A 213 -8.27 0.90 7.24
CA ALA A 213 -9.59 0.53 6.71
C ALA A 213 -10.71 1.47 7.21
N GLY A 214 -10.52 2.11 8.37
CA GLY A 214 -11.43 3.11 8.93
C GLY A 214 -11.63 4.36 8.07
N MET A 215 -10.74 4.65 7.11
CA MET A 215 -10.95 5.75 6.15
C MET A 215 -12.30 5.65 5.42
N VAL A 216 -12.76 4.42 5.13
CA VAL A 216 -14.05 4.22 4.46
C VAL A 216 -15.19 4.68 5.35
N GLN A 217 -15.14 4.34 6.64
CA GLN A 217 -16.14 4.77 7.61
C GLN A 217 -16.13 6.31 7.77
N VAL A 218 -14.94 6.92 7.85
CA VAL A 218 -14.79 8.38 7.93
C VAL A 218 -15.43 9.07 6.72
N ALA A 219 -15.17 8.56 5.50
CA ALA A 219 -15.76 9.09 4.28
C ALA A 219 -17.29 8.99 4.28
N LEU A 220 -17.83 7.82 4.69
CA LEU A 220 -19.27 7.61 4.78
C LEU A 220 -19.94 8.54 5.82
N GLU A 221 -19.33 8.71 6.99
CA GLU A 221 -19.82 9.61 8.05
C GLU A 221 -19.78 11.08 7.63
N ALA A 222 -18.80 11.47 6.82
CA ALA A 222 -18.73 12.79 6.19
C ALA A 222 -19.68 12.95 4.98
N GLY A 223 -20.46 11.93 4.63
CA GLY A 223 -21.41 11.95 3.51
C GLY A 223 -20.75 11.91 2.13
N ARG A 224 -19.53 11.36 2.04
CA ARG A 224 -18.78 11.24 0.78
C ARG A 224 -19.16 10.00 0.02
N SER A 225 -19.02 10.05 -1.30
CA SER A 225 -19.19 8.84 -2.12
C SER A 225 -17.97 7.94 -1.95
N VAL A 226 -18.21 6.63 -1.90
CA VAL A 226 -17.14 5.62 -1.81
C VAL A 226 -17.20 4.73 -3.05
N VAL A 227 -16.10 4.70 -3.81
CA VAL A 227 -15.91 3.81 -4.95
C VAL A 227 -14.88 2.76 -4.55
N ILE A 228 -15.22 1.48 -4.69
CA ILE A 228 -14.31 0.38 -4.41
C ILE A 228 -13.97 -0.32 -5.73
N VAL A 229 -12.68 -0.44 -6.03
CA VAL A 229 -12.15 -1.24 -7.15
C VAL A 229 -11.30 -2.36 -6.55
N ASN A 230 -11.80 -3.59 -6.57
CA ASN A 230 -11.09 -4.71 -5.97
C ASN A 230 -11.41 -6.03 -6.67
N ALA A 231 -10.45 -6.95 -6.72
CA ALA A 231 -10.68 -8.27 -7.33
C ALA A 231 -11.60 -9.17 -6.47
N GLU A 232 -11.61 -8.95 -5.15
CA GLU A 232 -12.38 -9.71 -4.16
C GLU A 232 -13.35 -8.81 -3.39
N SER A 233 -14.36 -9.40 -2.77
CA SER A 233 -15.30 -8.66 -1.93
C SER A 233 -14.65 -8.09 -0.67
N THR A 234 -15.16 -6.96 -0.20
CA THR A 234 -14.72 -6.30 1.03
C THR A 234 -15.87 -6.16 2.04
N PRO A 235 -15.58 -5.97 3.34
CA PRO A 235 -16.63 -5.70 4.33
C PRO A 235 -17.45 -4.43 4.08
N PHE A 236 -16.93 -3.51 3.26
CA PHE A 236 -17.56 -2.22 2.98
C PHE A 236 -18.38 -2.21 1.69
N ASP A 237 -18.39 -3.29 0.90
CA ASP A 237 -19.16 -3.40 -0.33
C ASP A 237 -20.64 -3.02 -0.16
N PRO A 238 -21.35 -3.43 0.91
CA PRO A 238 -22.76 -3.06 1.09
C PRO A 238 -23.01 -1.56 1.33
N GLN A 239 -21.97 -0.81 1.72
CA GLN A 239 -22.05 0.61 2.04
C GLN A 239 -21.46 1.50 0.93
N ALA A 240 -20.70 0.91 0.00
CA ALA A 240 -20.09 1.63 -1.10
C ALA A 240 -21.14 2.21 -2.06
N THR A 241 -20.84 3.38 -2.62
CA THR A 241 -21.65 3.98 -3.68
C THR A 241 -21.64 3.11 -4.94
N VAL A 242 -20.49 2.50 -5.24
CA VAL A 242 -20.32 1.50 -6.29
C VAL A 242 -19.09 0.64 -6.02
N VAL A 243 -19.22 -0.65 -6.31
CA VAL A 243 -18.11 -1.61 -6.31
C VAL A 243 -17.89 -2.05 -7.75
N VAL A 244 -16.65 -1.97 -8.22
CA VAL A 244 -16.23 -2.50 -9.52
C VAL A 244 -15.26 -3.64 -9.25
N GLN A 245 -15.71 -4.86 -9.54
CA GLN A 245 -14.87 -6.04 -9.36
C GLN A 245 -13.92 -6.20 -10.55
N GLY A 246 -12.64 -6.40 -10.27
CA GLY A 246 -11.63 -6.79 -11.25
C GLY A 246 -10.24 -6.20 -11.02
N SER A 247 -9.35 -6.36 -12.00
CA SER A 247 -7.98 -5.82 -11.95
C SER A 247 -7.97 -4.29 -11.91
N ALA A 248 -7.20 -3.73 -10.96
CA ALA A 248 -6.97 -2.30 -10.87
C ALA A 248 -6.30 -1.73 -12.14
N SER A 249 -5.42 -2.49 -12.79
CA SER A 249 -4.74 -2.05 -14.02
C SER A 249 -5.70 -1.95 -15.20
N ALA A 250 -6.74 -2.78 -15.24
CA ALA A 250 -7.76 -2.72 -16.28
C ALA A 250 -8.82 -1.64 -15.98
N ILE A 251 -9.26 -1.55 -14.72
CA ILE A 251 -10.40 -0.73 -14.34
C ILE A 251 -10.04 0.76 -14.18
N LEU A 252 -8.91 1.08 -13.54
CA LEU A 252 -8.58 2.49 -13.25
C LEU A 252 -8.47 3.35 -14.52
N PRO A 253 -7.78 2.92 -15.60
CA PRO A 253 -7.74 3.69 -16.85
C PRO A 253 -9.12 3.86 -17.50
N ALA A 254 -10.08 2.97 -17.19
CA ALA A 254 -11.43 3.06 -17.74
C ALA A 254 -12.31 4.05 -16.97
N ILE A 255 -12.09 4.28 -15.67
CA ILE A 255 -13.00 5.07 -14.82
C ILE A 255 -12.49 6.47 -14.45
N LEU A 256 -11.18 6.73 -14.57
CA LEU A 256 -10.55 8.03 -14.28
C LEU A 256 -10.48 8.92 -15.54
#